data_AF-A0A916XY99-F1
#
_entry.id   AF-A0A916XY99-F1
#
_cell.length_a   1.000
_cell.length_b   1.000
_cell.length_c   1.000
_cell.angle_alpha   90.00
_cell.angle_beta   90.00
_cell.angle_gamma   90.00
#
_symmetry.space_group_name_H-M   'P 1'
#
loop_
_entity.id
_entity.type
_entity.pdbx_description
1 polymer ?
#
loop_
_entity_poly.entity_id
_entity_poly.type
_entity_poly.pdbx_seq_one_letter_code
_entity_poly.pdbx_strand_id
1 'polypeptide(L)'
;MKKIIFIALMSVSAIVSAQVDKIYKHNGETVDGKVIRLEEYTVVFKYDGEDAENVIGKYAIEKIVYGKSGRVEEVTEKIVVNGEADWEKVVILEEKSYIAGLKKVDEIRGKTGLINYHTGNTADKKAEKKLKMAAAAMGCPFILQTADKTTVGASSNSLGGSQAIKKGLAYKY
;
A
#
# COMPACT_ATOMS: atom_id res chain seq x y z
N MET A 1 53.33 -32.36 27.85
CA MET A 1 52.01 -32.39 27.16
C MET A 1 50.86 -31.75 27.97
N LYS A 2 51.13 -30.84 28.94
CA LYS A 2 50.07 -30.18 29.74
C LYS A 2 49.80 -28.71 29.35
N LYS A 3 50.58 -28.13 28.42
CA LYS A 3 50.45 -26.72 27.99
C LYS A 3 49.74 -26.53 26.64
N ILE A 4 49.47 -27.61 25.91
CA ILE A 4 48.80 -27.56 24.59
C ILE A 4 47.27 -27.64 24.72
N ILE A 5 46.76 -28.12 25.86
CA ILE A 5 45.31 -28.26 26.10
C ILE A 5 44.65 -26.92 26.44
N PHE A 6 45.41 -25.90 26.85
CA PHE A 6 44.85 -24.61 27.26
C PHE A 6 44.55 -23.64 26.10
N ILE A 7 45.05 -23.91 24.89
CA ILE A 7 44.84 -23.06 23.70
C ILE A 7 43.61 -23.51 22.88
N ALA A 8 43.12 -24.73 23.10
CA ALA A 8 41.92 -25.23 22.41
C ALA A 8 40.60 -24.74 23.03
N LEU A 9 40.63 -23.96 24.12
CA LEU A 9 39.43 -23.57 24.89
C LEU A 9 38.94 -22.13 24.62
N MET A 10 39.54 -21.39 23.68
CA MET A 10 39.32 -19.93 23.59
C MET A 10 38.89 -19.41 22.20
N SER A 11 38.30 -20.26 21.36
CA SER A 11 37.82 -19.85 20.03
C SER A 11 36.49 -20.49 19.65
N VAL A 12 35.57 -20.55 20.61
CA VAL A 12 34.13 -20.52 20.30
C VAL A 12 33.63 -19.14 20.72
N SER A 13 34.09 -18.10 20.05
CA SER A 13 33.30 -16.89 19.94
C SER A 13 32.04 -17.30 19.18
N ALA A 14 30.99 -17.63 19.93
CA ALA A 14 29.66 -17.76 19.35
C ALA A 14 29.42 -16.49 18.56
N ILE A 15 29.35 -16.64 17.24
CA ILE A 15 28.87 -15.57 16.36
C ILE A 15 27.42 -15.41 16.79
N VAL A 16 27.17 -14.50 17.72
CA VAL A 16 25.84 -13.97 17.98
C VAL A 16 25.52 -13.19 16.72
N SER A 17 25.02 -13.87 15.70
CA SER A 17 24.28 -13.20 14.65
C SER A 17 23.11 -12.55 15.36
N ALA A 18 23.20 -11.23 15.61
CA ALA A 18 22.03 -10.43 15.88
C ALA A 18 21.16 -10.60 14.65
N GLN A 19 20.23 -11.54 14.72
CA GLN A 19 19.35 -11.84 13.61
C GLN A 19 18.35 -10.68 13.61
N VAL A 20 18.58 -9.74 12.70
CA VAL A 20 17.75 -8.55 12.50
C VAL A 20 16.44 -8.98 11.85
N ASP A 21 15.34 -8.28 12.13
CA ASP A 21 14.07 -8.58 11.46
C ASP A 21 14.18 -8.17 9.98
N LYS A 22 13.40 -8.85 9.13
CA LYS A 22 13.35 -8.60 7.69
C LYS A 22 11.94 -8.30 7.26
N ILE A 23 11.73 -7.15 6.65
CA ILE A 23 10.44 -6.74 6.07
C ILE A 23 10.55 -6.92 4.56
N TYR A 24 9.80 -7.87 4.02
CA TYR A 24 9.74 -8.13 2.58
C TYR A 24 8.62 -7.29 1.98
N LYS A 25 8.94 -6.44 1.01
CA LYS A 25 7.96 -5.60 0.31
C LYS A 25 7.46 -6.28 -0.96
N HIS A 26 6.24 -5.94 -1.36
CA HIS A 26 5.62 -6.43 -2.60
C HIS A 26 6.33 -6.01 -3.90
N ASN A 27 7.19 -4.98 -3.82
CA ASN A 27 8.01 -4.52 -4.93
C ASN A 27 9.34 -5.29 -5.07
N GLY A 28 9.61 -6.26 -4.18
CA GLY A 28 10.83 -7.08 -4.17
C GLY A 28 11.97 -6.51 -3.31
N GLU A 29 11.81 -5.30 -2.75
CA GLU A 29 12.76 -4.75 -1.79
C GLU A 29 12.64 -5.46 -0.44
N THR A 30 13.77 -5.69 0.22
CA THR A 30 13.81 -6.18 1.60
C THR A 30 14.42 -5.10 2.47
N VAL A 31 13.76 -4.79 3.58
CA VAL A 31 14.27 -3.86 4.60
C VAL A 31 14.75 -4.68 5.77
N ASP A 32 16.05 -4.58 6.05
CA ASP A 32 16.66 -5.11 7.25
C ASP A 32 16.55 -4.06 8.36
N GLY A 33 15.90 -4.43 9.47
CA GLY A 33 15.65 -3.51 10.57
C GLY A 33 14.95 -4.16 11.74
N LYS A 34 14.72 -3.41 12.81
CA LYS A 34 13.97 -3.89 13.97
C LYS A 34 12.52 -3.42 13.88
N VAL A 35 11.57 -4.34 13.88
CA VAL A 35 10.15 -4.01 13.98
C VAL A 35 9.84 -3.60 15.42
N ILE A 36 9.33 -2.38 15.59
CA ILE A 36 9.03 -1.80 16.91
C ILE A 36 7.60 -2.13 17.31
N ARG A 37 6.65 -1.87 16.40
CA ARG A 37 5.21 -2.11 16.61
C ARG A 37 4.47 -2.20 15.29
N LEU A 38 3.37 -2.94 15.31
CA LEU A 38 2.39 -2.96 14.24
C LEU A 38 1.21 -2.11 14.68
N GLU A 39 0.89 -1.09 13.90
CA GLU A 39 -0.29 -0.26 14.09
C GLU A 39 -1.43 -0.82 13.21
N GLU A 40 -2.57 -0.13 13.17
CA GLU A 40 -3.73 -0.61 12.41
C GLU A 40 -3.41 -0.72 10.91
N TYR A 41 -2.75 0.30 10.36
CA TYR A 41 -2.52 0.45 8.91
C TYR A 41 -1.04 0.45 8.51
N THR A 42 -0.15 0.57 9.48
CA THR A 42 1.29 0.77 9.29
C THR A 42 2.10 -0.14 10.19
N VAL A 43 3.38 -0.25 9.86
CA VAL A 43 4.40 -0.90 10.68
C VAL A 43 5.47 0.14 10.96
N VAL A 44 5.80 0.29 12.25
CA VAL A 44 6.88 1.15 12.71
C VAL A 44 8.11 0.30 12.93
N PHE A 45 9.21 0.69 12.30
CA PHE A 45 10.46 -0.03 12.34
C PHE A 45 11.66 0.94 12.43
N LYS A 46 12.82 0.41 12.77
CA LYS A 46 14.10 1.13 12.69
C LYS A 46 15.02 0.40 11.74
N TYR A 47 15.75 1.13 10.89
CA TYR A 47 16.78 0.50 10.07
C TYR A 47 17.90 -0.06 10.95
N ASP A 48 18.58 -1.09 10.46
CA ASP A 48 19.74 -1.64 11.17
C ASP A 48 20.83 -0.56 11.32
N GLY A 49 21.35 -0.41 12.54
CA GLY A 49 22.33 0.64 12.86
C GLY A 49 21.77 2.07 13.02
N GLU A 50 20.47 2.29 12.88
CA GLU A 50 19.83 3.61 13.07
C GLU A 50 18.86 3.63 14.26
N ASP A 51 18.79 4.78 14.94
CA ASP A 51 17.83 5.00 16.02
C ASP A 51 16.51 5.63 15.57
N ALA A 52 16.44 6.09 14.33
CA ALA A 52 15.28 6.76 13.75
C ALA A 52 14.12 5.79 13.50
N GLU A 53 12.93 6.15 13.98
CA GLU A 53 11.69 5.41 13.67
C GLU A 53 11.20 5.77 12.26
N ASN A 54 10.92 4.73 11.48
CA ASN A 54 10.39 4.79 10.13
C ASN A 54 9.04 4.09 10.07
N VAL A 55 8.20 4.53 9.14
CA VAL A 55 6.83 4.04 9.01
C VAL A 55 6.61 3.55 7.58
N ILE A 56 6.05 2.35 7.46
CA ILE A 56 5.65 1.76 6.18
C ILE A 56 4.20 1.27 6.27
N GLY A 57 3.42 1.47 5.22
CA GLY A 57 2.04 1.01 5.13
C GLY A 57 1.98 -0.51 4.93
N LYS A 58 0.99 -1.18 5.54
CA LYS A 58 0.84 -2.63 5.45
C LYS A 58 0.67 -3.13 4.03
N TYR A 59 -0.01 -2.38 3.16
CA TYR A 59 -0.17 -2.73 1.74
C TYR A 59 1.15 -2.74 0.96
N ALA A 60 2.23 -2.16 1.46
CA ALA A 60 3.54 -2.26 0.82
C ALA A 60 4.29 -3.54 1.23
N ILE A 61 3.83 -4.26 2.27
CA ILE A 61 4.54 -5.37 2.92
C ILE A 61 3.88 -6.70 2.57
N GLU A 62 4.68 -7.63 2.05
CA GLU A 62 4.30 -9.04 1.86
C GLU A 62 4.31 -9.75 3.22
N LYS A 63 5.47 -9.77 3.87
CA LYS A 63 5.68 -10.49 5.13
C LYS A 63 6.80 -9.89 5.95
N ILE A 64 6.78 -10.20 7.24
CA ILE A 64 7.83 -9.88 8.19
C ILE A 64 8.41 -11.17 8.73
N VAL A 65 9.73 -11.29 8.73
CA VAL A 65 10.47 -12.38 9.36
C VAL A 65 11.20 -11.81 10.57
N TYR A 66 10.74 -12.20 11.77
CA TYR A 66 11.33 -11.74 13.02
C TYR A 66 12.63 -12.48 13.28
N GLY A 67 13.75 -11.77 13.33
CA GLY A 67 15.06 -12.38 13.43
C GLY A 67 15.24 -13.14 14.75
N LYS A 68 14.71 -12.62 15.87
CA LYS A 68 14.83 -13.27 17.19
C LYS A 68 14.10 -14.59 17.34
N SER A 69 12.93 -14.73 16.72
CA SER A 69 12.06 -15.91 16.89
C SER A 69 11.98 -16.79 15.65
N GLY A 70 12.46 -16.30 14.50
CA GLY A 70 12.23 -16.94 13.20
C GLY A 70 10.76 -16.91 12.75
N ARG A 71 9.87 -16.26 13.50
CA ARG A 71 8.44 -16.19 13.18
C ARG A 71 8.25 -15.44 11.86
N VAL A 72 7.42 -16.00 10.99
CA VAL A 72 6.97 -15.34 9.77
C VAL A 72 5.55 -14.81 10.01
N GLU A 73 5.32 -13.55 9.72
CA GLU A 73 4.00 -12.92 9.74
C GLU A 73 3.67 -12.40 8.34
N GLU A 74 2.67 -12.99 7.71
CA GLU A 74 2.14 -12.50 6.44
C GLU A 74 1.27 -11.27 6.71
N VAL A 75 1.59 -10.15 6.06
CA VAL A 75 0.99 -8.85 6.38
C VAL A 75 -0.14 -8.54 5.41
N THR A 76 0.14 -8.59 4.10
CA THR A 76 -0.89 -8.44 3.06
C THR A 76 -0.56 -9.28 1.83
N GLU A 77 -1.61 -9.67 1.10
CA GLU A 77 -1.46 -10.32 -0.20
C GLU A 77 -1.22 -9.29 -1.33
N LYS A 78 -0.49 -9.71 -2.37
CA LYS A 78 -0.21 -8.87 -3.54
C LYS A 78 -1.43 -8.79 -4.45
N ILE A 79 -1.90 -7.58 -4.70
CA ILE A 79 -2.96 -7.28 -5.64
C ILE A 79 -2.35 -7.11 -7.04
N VAL A 80 -2.65 -8.05 -7.94
CA VAL A 80 -2.18 -8.01 -9.32
C VAL A 80 -3.30 -7.49 -10.24
N VAL A 81 -3.01 -6.39 -10.93
CA VAL A 81 -3.90 -5.73 -11.87
C VAL A 81 -3.21 -5.67 -13.23
N ASN A 82 -3.69 -6.46 -14.20
CA ASN A 82 -3.06 -6.60 -15.51
C ASN A 82 -3.65 -5.67 -16.57
N GLY A 83 -4.82 -5.08 -16.31
CA GLY A 83 -5.48 -4.15 -17.21
C GLY A 83 -6.85 -3.74 -16.71
N GLU A 84 -7.56 -2.96 -17.52
CA GLU A 84 -8.84 -2.33 -17.16
C GLU A 84 -9.91 -3.32 -16.67
N ALA A 85 -9.91 -4.56 -17.15
CA ALA A 85 -10.84 -5.61 -16.73
C ALA A 85 -10.70 -5.97 -15.23
N ASP A 86 -9.50 -5.79 -14.65
CA ASP A 86 -9.20 -6.07 -13.25
C ASP A 86 -9.61 -4.92 -12.31
N TRP A 87 -10.43 -3.97 -12.76
CA TRP A 87 -10.85 -2.80 -11.97
C TRP A 87 -11.49 -3.15 -10.61
N GLU A 88 -12.11 -4.32 -10.47
CA GLU A 88 -12.71 -4.78 -9.20
C GLU A 88 -11.65 -5.08 -8.12
N LYS A 89 -10.43 -5.42 -8.53
CA LYS A 89 -9.30 -5.66 -7.62
C LYS A 89 -8.68 -4.36 -7.10
N VAL A 90 -8.99 -3.22 -7.73
CA VAL A 90 -8.44 -1.93 -7.35
C VAL A 90 -9.09 -1.44 -6.06
N VAL A 91 -8.26 -1.14 -5.07
CA VAL A 91 -8.68 -0.70 -3.75
C VAL A 91 -8.61 0.83 -3.67
N ILE A 92 -9.70 1.44 -3.23
CA ILE A 92 -9.72 2.87 -2.88
C ILE A 92 -9.30 2.98 -1.41
N LEU A 93 -8.24 3.74 -1.19
CA LEU A 93 -7.70 4.10 0.10
C LEU A 93 -8.23 5.48 0.49
N GLU A 94 -8.75 5.60 1.70
CA GLU A 94 -9.24 6.86 2.25
C GLU A 94 -8.18 7.55 3.11
N GLU A 95 -7.30 6.75 3.73
CA GLU A 95 -6.26 7.24 4.64
C GLU A 95 -4.89 7.34 3.95
N LYS A 96 -4.17 8.43 4.26
CA LYS A 96 -2.81 8.67 3.74
C LYS A 96 -1.79 7.69 4.31
N SER A 97 -2.06 7.07 5.46
CA SER A 97 -1.13 6.12 6.07
C SER A 97 -0.94 4.86 5.21
N TYR A 98 -1.95 4.47 4.44
CA TYR A 98 -1.88 3.30 3.56
C TYR A 98 -0.96 3.47 2.35
N ILE A 99 -0.69 4.70 1.93
CA ILE A 99 0.20 4.97 0.79
C ILE A 99 1.68 5.05 1.18
N ALA A 100 2.00 4.95 2.48
CA ALA A 100 3.37 4.97 2.94
C ALA A 100 4.12 3.74 2.39
N GLY A 101 5.15 3.99 1.57
CA GLY A 101 5.91 2.92 0.89
C GLY A 101 5.34 2.50 -0.46
N LEU A 102 4.22 3.09 -0.92
CA LEU A 102 3.73 2.94 -2.28
C LEU A 102 4.23 4.08 -3.18
N LYS A 103 4.44 3.78 -4.46
CA LYS A 103 4.89 4.75 -5.47
C LYS A 103 3.70 5.41 -6.17
N LYS A 104 3.61 6.74 -6.07
CA LYS A 104 2.66 7.55 -6.84
C LYS A 104 2.94 7.45 -8.34
N VAL A 105 1.92 7.21 -9.15
CA VAL A 105 2.01 7.16 -10.61
C VAL A 105 1.44 8.44 -11.23
N ASP A 106 0.13 8.66 -11.12
CA ASP A 106 -0.54 9.82 -11.72
C ASP A 106 -1.85 10.17 -11.01
N GLU A 107 -2.41 11.35 -11.31
CA GLU A 107 -3.78 11.72 -10.93
C GLU A 107 -4.79 11.14 -11.94
N ILE A 108 -5.86 10.53 -11.41
CA ILE A 108 -6.92 9.92 -12.19
C ILE A 108 -8.28 10.51 -11.86
N ARG A 109 -9.21 10.43 -12.82
CA ARG A 109 -10.55 10.98 -12.69
C ARG A 109 -11.61 10.08 -13.31
N GLY A 110 -12.61 9.73 -12.52
CA GLY A 110 -13.84 9.09 -12.97
C GLY A 110 -14.97 10.12 -13.08
N LYS A 111 -15.66 10.17 -14.23
CA LYS A 111 -16.80 11.09 -14.44
C LYS A 111 -17.99 10.42 -15.12
N THR A 112 -19.20 10.72 -14.68
CA THR A 112 -20.43 10.30 -15.38
C THR A 112 -20.77 11.23 -16.55
N GLY A 113 -21.72 10.83 -17.40
CA GLY A 113 -22.23 11.70 -18.47
C GLY A 113 -23.04 12.86 -17.88
N LEU A 114 -23.20 13.96 -18.64
CA LEU A 114 -23.97 15.15 -18.21
C LEU A 114 -25.50 14.90 -18.19
N ILE A 115 -25.98 13.95 -18.99
CA ILE A 115 -27.39 13.53 -19.00
C ILE A 115 -27.48 12.19 -18.26
N ASN A 116 -27.92 12.22 -17.01
CA ASN A 116 -28.23 11.02 -16.23
C ASN A 116 -29.69 11.10 -15.76
N TYR A 117 -30.56 10.23 -16.28
CA TYR A 117 -31.92 10.05 -15.76
C TYR A 117 -31.98 9.21 -14.47
N HIS A 118 -30.83 8.87 -13.90
CA HIS A 118 -30.73 8.00 -12.72
C HIS A 118 -30.50 8.83 -11.46
N THR A 119 -31.00 8.34 -10.31
CA THR A 119 -30.74 8.88 -8.98
C THR A 119 -29.25 8.98 -8.66
N GLY A 120 -28.84 9.97 -7.85
CA GLY A 120 -27.43 10.29 -7.55
C GLY A 120 -26.55 9.09 -7.17
N ASN A 121 -27.09 8.14 -6.41
CA ASN A 121 -26.38 6.91 -5.99
C ASN A 121 -25.90 6.04 -7.17
N THR A 122 -26.60 6.05 -8.32
CA THR A 122 -26.16 5.31 -9.51
C THR A 122 -25.03 6.05 -10.25
N ALA A 123 -25.02 7.38 -10.18
CA ALA A 123 -23.96 8.18 -10.77
C ALA A 123 -22.64 7.98 -10.02
N ASP A 124 -22.67 7.91 -8.69
CA ASP A 124 -21.47 7.73 -7.87
C ASP A 124 -20.80 6.38 -8.13
N LYS A 125 -21.58 5.29 -8.21
CA LYS A 125 -21.08 3.95 -8.57
C LYS A 125 -20.43 3.93 -9.96
N LYS A 126 -21.00 4.65 -10.93
CA LYS A 126 -20.44 4.76 -12.29
C LYS A 126 -19.15 5.59 -12.31
N ALA A 127 -19.09 6.68 -11.54
CA ALA A 127 -17.89 7.49 -11.40
C ALA A 127 -16.76 6.69 -10.73
N GLU A 128 -17.08 5.94 -9.68
CA GLU A 128 -16.14 5.06 -8.97
C GLU A 128 -15.62 3.95 -9.87
N LYS A 129 -16.50 3.25 -10.60
CA LYS A 129 -16.09 2.23 -11.57
C LYS A 129 -15.12 2.78 -12.61
N LYS A 130 -15.41 3.96 -13.17
CA LYS A 130 -14.51 4.62 -14.13
C LYS A 130 -13.18 5.05 -13.50
N LEU A 131 -13.19 5.46 -12.24
CA LEU A 131 -11.97 5.78 -11.50
C LEU A 131 -11.10 4.53 -11.33
N LYS A 132 -11.69 3.42 -10.89
CA LYS A 132 -11.02 2.12 -10.76
C LYS A 132 -10.49 1.59 -12.08
N MET A 133 -11.27 1.72 -13.16
CA MET A 133 -10.85 1.38 -14.52
C MET A 133 -9.63 2.19 -14.97
N ALA A 134 -9.62 3.51 -14.72
CA ALA A 134 -8.48 4.37 -15.06
C ALA A 134 -7.21 3.97 -14.30
N ALA A 135 -7.30 3.60 -13.02
CA ALA A 135 -6.16 3.06 -12.27
C ALA A 135 -5.71 1.70 -12.82
N ALA A 136 -6.66 0.82 -13.12
CA ALA A 136 -6.39 -0.52 -13.61
C ALA A 136 -5.74 -0.53 -14.99
N ALA A 137 -6.14 0.39 -15.87
CA ALA A 137 -5.49 0.59 -17.17
C ALA A 137 -4.00 0.97 -17.04
N MET A 138 -3.61 1.60 -15.93
CA MET A 138 -2.22 1.93 -15.61
C MET A 138 -1.51 0.85 -14.77
N GLY A 139 -2.16 -0.29 -14.50
CA GLY A 139 -1.63 -1.33 -13.62
C GLY A 139 -1.47 -0.89 -12.16
N CYS A 140 -2.28 0.09 -11.72
CA CYS A 140 -2.23 0.62 -10.36
C CYS A 140 -3.32 -0.04 -9.49
N PRO A 141 -2.95 -0.86 -8.50
CA PRO A 141 -3.91 -1.52 -7.61
C PRO A 141 -4.53 -0.60 -6.56
N PHE A 142 -3.96 0.59 -6.32
CA PHE A 142 -4.41 1.47 -5.23
C PHE A 142 -4.75 2.87 -5.72
N ILE A 143 -5.78 3.47 -5.12
CA ILE A 143 -6.21 4.84 -5.39
C ILE A 143 -6.40 5.58 -4.07
N LEU A 144 -5.68 6.67 -3.83
CA LEU A 144 -6.04 7.61 -2.76
C LEU A 144 -7.11 8.57 -3.29
N GLN A 145 -8.34 8.50 -2.80
CA GLN A 145 -9.40 9.41 -3.22
C GLN A 145 -9.13 10.82 -2.68
N THR A 146 -9.11 11.83 -3.56
CA THR A 146 -8.80 13.23 -3.19
C THR A 146 -10.00 14.15 -3.30
N ALA A 147 -10.99 13.80 -4.12
CA ALA A 147 -12.23 14.56 -4.23
C ALA A 147 -13.39 13.68 -4.67
N ASP A 148 -14.55 13.95 -4.08
CA ASP A 148 -15.85 13.48 -4.54
C ASP A 148 -16.75 14.70 -4.70
N LYS A 149 -17.20 14.97 -5.92
CA LYS A 149 -18.01 16.14 -6.26
C LYS A 149 -19.13 15.76 -7.19
N THR A 150 -20.33 16.22 -6.87
CA THR A 150 -21.48 16.21 -7.78
C THR A 150 -21.71 17.64 -8.28
N THR A 151 -21.87 17.80 -9.59
CA THR A 151 -22.09 19.10 -10.23
C THR A 151 -23.37 19.05 -11.05
N VAL A 152 -24.18 20.10 -10.96
CA VAL A 152 -25.36 20.33 -11.81
C VAL A 152 -25.03 21.39 -12.86
N GLY A 153 -25.54 21.25 -14.08
CA GLY A 153 -25.26 22.21 -15.16
C GLY A 153 -25.91 23.57 -14.90
N ALA A 154 -25.29 24.67 -15.35
CA ALA A 154 -25.84 26.03 -15.18
C ALA A 154 -27.26 26.21 -15.79
N SER A 155 -27.65 25.38 -16.76
CA SER A 155 -28.98 25.34 -17.40
C SER A 155 -29.86 24.16 -16.92
N SER A 156 -29.45 23.39 -15.92
CA SER A 156 -30.09 22.10 -15.58
C SER A 156 -31.32 22.21 -14.68
N ASN A 157 -31.75 23.41 -14.29
CA ASN A 157 -33.03 23.59 -13.58
C ASN A 157 -34.25 23.20 -14.44
N SER A 158 -34.08 22.90 -15.73
CA SER A 158 -35.14 22.42 -16.63
C SER A 158 -35.02 20.94 -17.03
N LEU A 159 -33.84 20.30 -16.93
CA LEU A 159 -33.58 18.96 -17.51
C LEU A 159 -32.75 18.00 -16.63
N GLY A 160 -32.55 18.28 -15.35
CA GLY A 160 -32.11 17.27 -14.36
C GLY A 160 -30.71 16.67 -14.54
N GLY A 161 -29.84 17.29 -15.34
CA GLY A 161 -28.48 16.81 -15.58
C GLY A 161 -27.55 16.99 -14.38
N SER A 162 -27.33 15.93 -13.59
CA SER A 162 -26.29 15.86 -12.55
C SER A 162 -25.12 14.98 -13.00
N GLN A 163 -23.90 15.44 -12.74
CA GLN A 163 -22.65 14.75 -13.04
C GLN A 163 -21.90 14.45 -11.75
N ALA A 164 -21.54 13.18 -11.53
CA ALA A 164 -20.64 12.76 -10.45
C ALA A 164 -19.20 12.72 -10.98
N ILE A 165 -18.29 13.32 -10.21
CA ILE A 165 -16.87 13.45 -10.51
C ILE A 165 -16.09 12.99 -9.28
N LYS A 166 -15.37 11.88 -9.43
CA LYS A 166 -14.40 11.42 -8.44
C LYS A 166 -12.98 11.62 -8.97
N LYS A 167 -12.08 12.08 -8.11
CA LYS A 167 -10.65 12.23 -8.39
C LYS A 167 -9.84 11.47 -7.36
N GLY A 168 -8.70 10.95 -7.78
CA GLY A 168 -7.76 10.29 -6.90
C GLY A 168 -6.36 10.26 -7.45
N LEU A 169 -5.42 9.84 -6.62
CA LEU A 169 -4.03 9.60 -6.99
C LEU A 169 -3.81 8.08 -7.08
N ALA A 170 -3.31 7.61 -8.22
CA ALA A 170 -3.02 6.21 -8.45
C ALA A 170 -1.64 5.83 -7.87
N TYR A 171 -1.56 4.68 -7.21
CA TYR A 171 -0.35 4.14 -6.61
C TYR A 171 -0.09 2.70 -7.05
N LYS A 172 1.20 2.36 -7.07
CA LYS A 172 1.72 1.01 -7.27
C LYS A 172 2.75 0.65 -6.18
N TYR A 173 3.13 -0.61 -6.12
CA TYR A 173 4.23 -1.09 -5.27
C TYR A 173 5.57 -0.43 -5.61
#